data_AF-A0A517SSX8-F1
#
_entry.id   AF-A0A517SSX8-F1
#
_cell.length_a   1.000
_cell.length_b   1.000
_cell.length_c   1.000
_cell.angle_alpha   90.00
_cell.angle_beta   90.00
_cell.angle_gamma   90.00
#
_symmetry.space_group_name_H-M   'P 1'
#
loop_
_entity.id
_entity.type
_entity.pdbx_description
1 polymer ?
#
loop_
_entity_poly.entity_id
_entity_poly.type
_entity_poly.pdbx_seq_one_letter_code
_entity_poly.pdbx_strand_id
1 'polypeptide(L)'
;MNKSLAPVLLIAMLAAATGCHQRHGKNWLDCHSDYCAGSVPEPAGAKLCRWEEAQVGNAAIDQTVLYRCDFVGDSLEIGPQAKERLLRLLHSGSLSNSVVVIEKTTNPNLDQLRLEHVVEQFSAMGAAPLNAMIGIPPALGVSAAWAERATAATGRGGGQNRSGSRGAGQVFNSYQGAY
;
A
#
# COMPACT_ATOMS: atom_id res chain seq x y z
N MET A 1 19.37 -56.18 -16.27
CA MET A 1 19.68 -56.26 -14.83
C MET A 1 19.12 -55.00 -14.19
N ASN A 2 17.88 -55.05 -13.73
CA ASN A 2 17.11 -53.87 -13.34
C ASN A 2 17.04 -53.83 -11.82
N LYS A 3 17.76 -52.89 -11.19
CA LYS A 3 17.76 -52.72 -9.73
C LYS A 3 16.52 -51.94 -9.33
N SER A 4 15.73 -52.54 -8.45
CA SER A 4 14.47 -52.03 -7.90
C SER A 4 14.72 -50.77 -7.06
N LEU A 5 14.11 -49.65 -7.48
CA LEU A 5 14.13 -48.34 -6.80
C LEU A 5 12.94 -48.13 -5.84
N ALA A 6 12.28 -49.23 -5.43
CA ALA A 6 11.04 -49.16 -4.65
C ALA A 6 11.18 -48.70 -3.17
N PRO A 7 12.27 -48.91 -2.43
CA PRO A 7 12.24 -48.65 -0.98
C PRO A 7 12.51 -47.19 -0.58
N VAL A 8 13.05 -46.35 -1.47
CA VAL A 8 13.42 -44.96 -1.13
C VAL A 8 12.19 -44.04 -1.09
N LEU A 9 11.15 -44.35 -1.86
CA LEU A 9 9.98 -43.47 -2.00
C LEU A 9 9.03 -43.54 -0.79
N LEU A 10 9.12 -44.59 0.03
CA LEU A 10 8.21 -44.82 1.15
C LEU A 10 8.63 -44.04 2.43
N ILE A 11 9.92 -43.73 2.58
CA ILE A 11 10.43 -42.95 3.73
C ILE A 11 10.13 -41.45 3.57
N ALA A 12 10.12 -40.94 2.33
CA ALA A 12 9.84 -39.53 2.05
C ALA A 12 8.39 -39.12 2.35
N MET A 13 7.42 -40.04 2.26
CA MET A 13 6.01 -39.71 2.58
C MET A 13 5.72 -39.62 4.08
N LEU A 14 6.47 -40.32 4.95
CA LEU A 14 6.23 -40.23 6.40
C LEU A 14 6.74 -38.91 7.02
N ALA A 15 7.73 -38.25 6.39
CA ALA A 15 8.25 -36.97 6.89
C ALA A 15 7.35 -35.77 6.58
N ALA A 16 6.38 -35.92 5.68
CA ALA A 16 5.43 -34.85 5.32
C ALA A 16 4.17 -34.83 6.21
N ALA A 17 3.96 -35.86 7.05
CA ALA A 17 2.79 -35.96 7.92
C ALA A 17 2.97 -35.32 9.31
N THR A 18 4.19 -34.93 9.70
CA THR A 18 4.45 -34.13 10.90
C THR A 18 4.29 -32.64 10.59
N GLY A 19 3.15 -32.27 10.02
CA GLY A 19 2.71 -30.87 10.02
C GLY A 19 2.47 -30.43 11.46
N CYS A 20 3.07 -29.31 11.87
CA CYS A 20 2.82 -28.67 13.15
C CYS A 20 1.31 -28.51 13.36
N HIS A 21 0.73 -29.36 14.21
CA HIS A 21 -0.66 -29.26 14.60
C HIS A 21 -0.80 -28.07 15.55
N GLN A 22 -1.04 -26.89 14.99
CA GLN A 22 -1.33 -25.69 15.75
C GLN A 22 -2.73 -25.87 16.35
N ARG A 23 -2.76 -26.41 17.58
CA ARG A 23 -3.97 -26.59 18.36
C ARG A 23 -4.59 -25.21 18.61
N HIS A 24 -5.60 -24.85 17.82
CA HIS A 24 -6.52 -23.80 18.17
C HIS A 24 -7.38 -24.30 19.34
N GLY A 25 -6.90 -24.07 20.56
CA GLY A 25 -7.66 -24.25 21.79
C GLY A 25 -8.93 -23.41 21.71
N LYS A 26 -10.08 -24.08 21.59
CA LYS A 26 -11.42 -23.48 21.59
C LYS A 26 -11.99 -23.33 23.01
N ASN A 27 -11.10 -23.26 24.01
CA ASN A 27 -11.47 -23.11 25.41
C ASN A 27 -10.93 -21.78 25.93
N TRP A 28 -11.86 -20.93 26.34
CA TRP A 28 -11.67 -19.57 26.84
C TRP A 28 -10.95 -19.47 28.19
N LEU A 29 -10.10 -20.45 28.54
CA LEU A 29 -9.66 -20.64 29.93
C LEU A 29 -8.24 -21.23 30.08
N ASP A 30 -7.30 -20.90 29.20
CA ASP A 30 -5.85 -21.08 29.49
C ASP A 30 -5.22 -19.72 29.84
N CYS A 31 -5.61 -19.19 31.00
CA CYS A 31 -4.98 -18.02 31.64
C CYS A 31 -3.91 -18.47 32.66
N HIS A 32 -3.20 -19.56 32.36
CA HIS A 32 -2.09 -20.08 33.16
C HIS A 32 -0.73 -19.51 32.77
N SER A 33 -0.68 -18.58 31.81
CA SER A 33 0.41 -17.59 31.77
C SER A 33 -0.02 -16.41 32.64
N ASP A 34 0.85 -15.95 33.55
CA ASP A 34 0.65 -14.80 34.46
C ASP A 34 0.29 -13.47 33.75
N TYR A 35 0.21 -13.48 32.42
CA TYR A 35 -0.08 -12.35 31.56
C TYR A 35 -1.25 -12.72 30.63
N CYS A 36 -2.33 -11.93 30.70
CA CYS A 36 -3.41 -12.02 29.72
C CYS A 36 -2.91 -11.60 28.34
N ALA A 37 -3.45 -12.18 27.27
CA ALA A 37 -3.17 -11.70 25.91
C ALA A 37 -3.53 -10.19 25.80
N GLY A 38 -2.52 -9.35 25.52
CA GLY A 38 -2.66 -7.89 25.47
C GLY A 38 -2.26 -7.14 26.75
N SER A 39 -1.80 -7.83 27.82
CA SER A 39 -1.30 -7.17 29.02
C SER A 39 0.18 -6.76 28.96
N VAL A 40 0.92 -7.23 27.94
CA VAL A 40 2.28 -6.77 27.68
C VAL A 40 2.20 -5.46 26.91
N PRO A 41 2.66 -4.32 27.48
CA PRO A 41 2.65 -3.05 26.76
C PRO A 41 3.55 -3.15 25.52
N GLU A 42 3.18 -2.44 24.46
CA GLU A 42 4.04 -2.30 23.28
C GLU A 42 5.42 -1.77 23.73
N PRO A 43 6.53 -2.22 23.10
CA PRO A 43 7.84 -1.75 23.48
C PRO A 43 7.93 -0.23 23.33
N ALA A 44 8.70 0.41 24.20
CA ALA A 44 8.96 1.84 24.09
C ALA A 44 9.45 2.18 22.67
N GLY A 45 8.84 3.19 22.05
CA GLY A 45 9.16 3.58 20.68
C GLY A 45 8.36 2.89 19.56
N ALA A 46 7.58 1.83 19.83
CA ALA A 46 6.81 1.13 18.80
C ALA A 46 5.89 2.06 17.98
N LYS A 47 5.28 3.05 18.63
CA LYS A 47 4.42 4.04 17.97
C LYS A 47 5.20 5.02 17.10
N LEU A 48 6.41 5.40 17.52
CA LEU A 48 7.29 6.27 16.75
C LEU A 48 7.76 5.55 15.47
N CYS A 49 8.21 4.30 15.59
CA CYS A 49 8.63 3.51 14.44
C CYS A 49 7.50 3.35 13.42
N ARG A 50 6.26 3.04 13.86
CA ARG A 50 5.11 2.96 12.96
C ARG A 50 4.80 4.29 12.27
N TRP A 51 4.96 5.40 12.97
CA TRP A 51 4.76 6.72 12.38
C TRP A 51 5.83 7.02 11.32
N GLU A 52 7.10 6.75 11.61
CA GLU A 52 8.20 6.91 10.65
C GLU A 52 8.01 6.02 9.43
N GLU A 53 7.66 4.75 9.62
CA GLU A 53 7.34 3.82 8.53
C GLU A 53 6.19 4.34 7.66
N ALA A 54 5.14 4.91 8.26
CA ALA A 54 4.05 5.52 7.53
C ALA A 54 4.49 6.76 6.75
N GLN A 55 5.34 7.62 7.32
CA GLN A 55 5.88 8.80 6.64
C GLN A 55 6.75 8.39 5.43
N VAL A 56 7.63 7.41 5.62
CA VAL A 56 8.48 6.88 4.54
C VAL A 56 7.64 6.24 3.44
N GLY A 57 6.62 5.46 3.81
CA GLY A 57 5.69 4.85 2.86
C GLY A 57 4.94 5.90 2.03
N ASN A 58 4.42 6.95 2.67
CA ASN A 58 3.74 8.04 1.97
C ASN A 58 4.70 8.80 1.04
N ALA A 59 5.91 9.11 1.50
CA ALA A 59 6.92 9.77 0.68
C ALA A 59 7.33 8.93 -0.55
N ALA A 60 7.31 7.60 -0.45
CA ALA A 60 7.56 6.71 -1.57
C ALA A 60 6.42 6.77 -2.60
N ILE A 61 5.17 6.80 -2.14
CA ILE A 61 4.00 6.96 -3.02
C ILE A 61 4.03 8.32 -3.72
N ASP A 62 4.45 9.38 -3.02
CA ASP A 62 4.57 10.72 -3.61
C ASP A 62 5.56 10.83 -4.76
N GLN A 63 6.51 9.89 -4.87
CA GLN A 63 7.45 9.90 -5.99
C GLN A 63 6.75 9.67 -7.33
N THR A 64 5.61 8.98 -7.33
CA THR A 64 4.82 8.68 -8.55
C THR A 64 3.67 9.67 -8.77
N VAL A 65 3.52 10.68 -7.92
CA VAL A 65 2.52 11.73 -8.10
C VAL A 65 3.09 12.86 -8.94
N LEU A 66 2.30 13.41 -9.86
CA LEU A 66 2.55 14.67 -10.55
C LEU A 66 1.60 15.73 -10.03
N TYR A 67 2.14 16.64 -9.23
CA TYR A 67 1.41 17.75 -8.64
C TYR A 67 1.20 18.87 -9.67
N ARG A 68 0.27 19.79 -9.39
CA ARG A 68 0.05 20.97 -10.24
C ARG A 68 1.30 21.81 -10.43
N CYS A 69 2.14 21.91 -9.40
CA CYS A 69 3.40 22.64 -9.45
C CYS A 69 4.50 21.94 -10.26
N ASP A 70 4.32 20.65 -10.59
CA ASP A 70 5.25 19.92 -11.44
C ASP A 70 5.07 20.28 -12.93
N PHE A 71 4.02 21.02 -13.28
CA PHE A 71 3.79 21.55 -14.63
C PHE A 71 4.18 23.02 -14.72
N VAL A 72 4.59 23.46 -15.91
CA VAL A 72 4.90 24.87 -16.18
C VAL A 72 3.59 25.65 -16.34
N GLY A 73 3.07 26.21 -15.24
CA GLY A 73 1.81 26.96 -15.22
C GLY A 73 0.60 26.10 -15.64
N ASP A 74 -0.18 26.60 -16.60
CA ASP A 74 -1.33 25.89 -17.18
C ASP A 74 -0.98 25.12 -18.46
N SER A 75 0.32 24.90 -18.73
CA SER A 75 0.76 24.11 -19.88
C SER A 75 0.69 22.60 -19.63
N LEU A 76 0.98 21.85 -20.70
CA LEU A 76 1.21 20.40 -20.67
C LEU A 76 2.67 20.05 -20.34
N GLU A 77 3.57 21.03 -20.30
CA GLU A 77 4.99 20.79 -20.13
C GLU A 77 5.32 20.41 -18.69
N ILE A 78 5.96 19.26 -18.52
CA ILE A 78 6.46 18.77 -17.24
C ILE A 78 7.76 19.49 -16.91
N GLY A 79 7.85 20.05 -15.71
CA GLY A 79 9.04 20.70 -15.20
C GLY A 79 10.24 19.74 -15.11
N PRO A 80 11.47 20.26 -15.16
CA PRO A 80 12.68 19.44 -15.22
C PRO A 80 12.84 18.51 -14.01
N GLN A 81 12.49 18.97 -12.80
CA GLN A 81 12.61 18.16 -11.58
C GLN A 81 11.67 16.95 -11.59
N ALA A 82 10.42 17.14 -12.01
CA ALA A 82 9.44 16.05 -12.10
C ALA A 82 9.83 15.05 -13.20
N LYS A 83 10.33 15.55 -14.34
CA LYS A 83 10.87 14.71 -15.41
C LYS A 83 12.06 13.86 -14.93
N GLU A 84 13.03 14.45 -14.23
CA GLU A 84 14.16 13.73 -13.65
C GLU A 84 13.71 12.67 -12.63
N ARG A 85 12.75 13.01 -11.77
CA ARG A 85 12.17 12.09 -10.79
C ARG A 85 11.57 10.87 -11.47
N LEU A 86 10.72 11.07 -12.47
CA LEU A 86 10.09 9.97 -13.20
C LEU A 86 11.09 9.16 -14.03
N LEU A 87 12.10 9.78 -14.63
CA LEU A 87 13.19 9.07 -15.32
C LEU A 87 13.97 8.16 -14.37
N ARG A 88 14.25 8.64 -13.15
CA ARG A 88 14.89 7.82 -12.11
C ARG A 88 14.03 6.62 -11.73
N LEU A 89 12.72 6.83 -11.57
CA LEU A 89 11.76 5.75 -11.29
C LEU A 89 11.69 4.75 -12.44
N LEU A 90 11.68 5.22 -13.68
CA LEU A 90 11.71 4.40 -14.88
C LEU A 90 12.98 3.52 -14.92
N HIS A 91 14.16 4.12 -14.72
CA HIS A 91 15.43 3.38 -14.72
C HIS A 91 15.55 2.38 -13.55
N SER A 92 14.94 2.68 -12.41
CA SER A 92 14.88 1.74 -11.28
C SER A 92 13.88 0.59 -11.49
N GLY A 93 13.01 0.68 -12.51
CA GLY A 93 11.90 -0.26 -12.73
C GLY A 93 10.70 -0.06 -11.79
N SER A 94 10.77 0.87 -10.84
CA SER A 94 9.69 1.15 -9.89
C SER A 94 8.41 1.67 -10.56
N LEU A 95 8.56 2.34 -11.71
CA LEU A 95 7.44 2.91 -12.45
C LEU A 95 6.51 1.83 -13.04
N SER A 96 7.04 0.67 -13.44
CA SER A 96 6.27 -0.41 -14.08
C SER A 96 5.25 -1.07 -13.16
N ASN A 97 5.47 -1.01 -11.85
CA ASN A 97 4.60 -1.61 -10.83
C ASN A 97 3.73 -0.58 -10.10
N SER A 98 3.84 0.70 -10.48
CA SER A 98 3.18 1.80 -9.79
C SER A 98 2.21 2.52 -10.70
N VAL A 99 1.22 3.17 -10.11
CA VAL A 99 0.35 4.08 -10.86
C VAL A 99 0.86 5.50 -10.68
N VAL A 100 1.03 6.20 -11.80
CA VAL A 100 1.31 7.64 -11.79
C VAL A 100 0.01 8.40 -11.61
N VAL A 101 -0.09 9.20 -10.56
CA VAL A 101 -1.29 9.99 -10.28
C VAL A 101 -1.03 11.43 -10.67
N ILE A 102 -1.85 11.97 -11.58
CA ILE A 102 -1.85 13.38 -11.94
C ILE A 102 -2.88 14.09 -11.06
N GLU A 103 -2.44 15.13 -10.35
CA GLU A 103 -3.32 15.92 -9.48
C GLU A 103 -4.43 16.58 -10.31
N LYS A 104 -5.67 16.31 -9.93
CA LYS A 104 -6.85 16.92 -10.53
C LYS A 104 -6.85 18.44 -10.34
N THR A 105 -7.21 19.18 -11.40
CA THR A 105 -7.42 20.63 -11.37
C THR A 105 -8.90 21.00 -11.50
N THR A 106 -9.17 22.30 -11.53
CA THR A 106 -10.51 22.84 -11.82
C THR A 106 -10.89 22.63 -13.30
N ASN A 107 -9.93 22.42 -14.20
CA ASN A 107 -10.16 22.25 -15.62
C ASN A 107 -9.95 20.79 -16.06
N PRO A 108 -11.01 19.98 -16.16
CA PRO A 108 -10.89 18.55 -16.47
C PRO A 108 -10.33 18.30 -17.88
N ASN A 109 -10.52 19.24 -18.82
CA ASN A 109 -9.95 19.11 -20.16
C ASN A 109 -8.43 19.24 -20.12
N LEU A 110 -7.90 20.14 -19.28
CA LEU A 110 -6.45 20.29 -19.09
C LEU A 110 -5.87 19.04 -18.42
N ASP A 111 -6.56 18.47 -17.44
CA ASP A 111 -6.11 17.24 -16.76
C ASP A 111 -6.02 16.06 -17.74
N GLN A 112 -7.01 15.92 -18.62
CA GLN A 112 -7.02 14.88 -19.64
C GLN A 112 -5.89 15.06 -20.65
N LEU A 113 -5.65 16.29 -21.13
CA LEU A 113 -4.53 16.59 -22.03
C LEU A 113 -3.18 16.32 -21.36
N ARG A 114 -3.05 16.61 -20.05
CA ARG A 114 -1.84 16.30 -19.28
C ARG A 114 -1.63 14.80 -19.18
N LEU A 115 -2.68 14.03 -18.91
CA LEU A 115 -2.61 12.57 -18.87
C LEU A 115 -2.12 11.99 -20.19
N GLU A 116 -2.74 12.39 -21.31
CA GLU A 116 -2.36 11.93 -22.64
C GLU A 116 -0.92 12.32 -22.97
N HIS A 117 -0.52 13.56 -22.69
CA HIS A 117 0.84 14.04 -22.94
C HIS A 117 1.89 13.32 -22.10
N VAL A 118 1.61 13.05 -20.81
CA VAL A 118 2.51 12.27 -19.95
C VAL A 118 2.67 10.86 -20.50
N VAL A 119 1.57 10.18 -20.83
CA VAL A 119 1.63 8.82 -21.40
C VAL A 119 2.40 8.77 -22.72
N GLU A 120 2.18 9.76 -23.60
CA GLU A 120 2.90 9.89 -24.87
C GLU A 120 4.40 10.11 -24.65
N GLN A 121 4.79 11.07 -23.80
CA GLN A 121 6.19 11.35 -23.52
C GLN A 121 6.92 10.12 -22.97
N PHE A 122 6.28 9.36 -22.07
CA PHE A 122 6.89 8.16 -21.51
C PHE A 122 7.00 7.01 -22.50
N SER A 123 5.99 6.85 -23.36
CA SER A 123 6.04 5.88 -24.46
C SER A 123 7.17 6.22 -25.44
N ALA A 124 7.38 7.51 -25.75
CA ALA A 124 8.46 7.97 -26.63
C ALA A 124 9.86 7.73 -26.03
N MET A 125 9.98 7.61 -24.71
CA MET A 125 11.23 7.26 -24.02
C MET A 125 11.51 5.75 -24.00
N GLY A 126 10.69 4.94 -24.67
CA GLY A 126 10.85 3.48 -24.76
C GLY A 126 10.41 2.74 -23.50
N ALA A 127 9.66 3.39 -22.61
CA ALA A 127 9.07 2.75 -21.45
C ALA A 127 7.94 1.79 -21.86
N ALA A 128 7.68 0.79 -21.02
CA ALA A 128 6.41 0.05 -21.07
C ALA A 128 5.23 1.03 -20.91
N PRO A 129 4.01 0.68 -21.36
CA PRO A 129 2.84 1.54 -21.23
C PRO A 129 2.69 2.06 -19.80
N LEU A 130 2.76 3.38 -19.65
CA LEU A 130 2.66 4.02 -18.34
C LEU A 130 1.23 3.86 -17.80
N ASN A 131 1.09 3.24 -16.64
CA ASN A 131 -0.18 3.24 -15.94
C ASN A 131 -0.35 4.58 -15.21
N ALA A 132 -1.16 5.48 -15.77
CA ALA A 132 -1.40 6.80 -15.22
C ALA A 132 -2.90 7.07 -15.05
N MET A 133 -3.27 7.84 -14.03
CA MET A 133 -4.65 8.25 -13.78
C MET A 133 -4.73 9.68 -13.23
N ILE A 134 -5.88 10.33 -13.38
CA ILE A 134 -6.19 11.62 -12.75
C ILE A 134 -6.84 11.36 -11.40
N GLY A 135 -6.33 11.99 -10.34
CA GLY A 135 -6.81 11.72 -9.00
C GLY A 135 -6.45 12.80 -7.98
N ILE A 136 -6.87 12.56 -6.74
CA ILE A 136 -6.43 13.34 -5.59
C ILE A 136 -5.19 12.63 -5.01
N PRO A 137 -4.02 13.29 -4.95
CA PRO A 137 -2.83 12.72 -4.35
C PRO A 137 -3.08 12.23 -2.92
N PRO A 138 -2.60 11.03 -2.56
CA PRO A 138 -2.79 10.49 -1.22
C PRO A 138 -2.13 11.34 -0.12
N ALA A 139 -1.04 12.04 -0.42
CA ALA A 139 -0.36 12.90 0.56
C ALA A 139 -1.05 14.24 0.84
N LEU A 140 -1.99 14.69 0.00
CA LEU A 140 -2.87 15.81 0.37
C LEU A 140 -3.86 15.44 1.49
N GLY A 141 -3.83 14.17 1.91
CA GLY A 141 -4.62 13.64 2.99
C GLY A 141 -6.07 13.41 2.60
N VAL A 142 -6.85 12.99 3.58
CA VAL A 142 -8.28 12.80 3.41
C VAL A 142 -8.94 14.19 3.48
N SER A 143 -9.70 14.58 2.44
CA SER A 143 -10.43 15.86 2.47
C SER A 143 -11.26 16.00 3.75
N ALA A 144 -11.46 17.21 4.27
CA ALA A 144 -12.13 17.45 5.56
C ALA A 144 -13.45 16.68 5.71
N ALA A 145 -14.31 16.68 4.68
CA ALA A 145 -15.58 15.95 4.70
C ALA A 145 -15.42 14.42 4.83
N TRP A 146 -14.33 13.87 4.31
CA TRP A 146 -13.99 12.45 4.43
C TRP A 146 -13.22 12.15 5.72
N ALA A 147 -12.35 13.05 6.16
CA ALA A 147 -11.67 12.97 7.45
C ALA A 147 -12.68 12.98 8.61
N GLU A 148 -13.71 13.82 8.53
CA GLU A 148 -14.82 13.87 9.48
C GLU A 148 -15.62 12.56 9.52
N ARG A 149 -15.88 11.94 8.36
CA ARG A 149 -16.54 10.62 8.31
C ARG A 149 -15.67 9.51 8.88
N ALA A 150 -14.36 9.53 8.56
CA ALA A 150 -13.41 8.56 9.09
C ALA A 150 -13.25 8.72 10.61
N THR A 151 -13.14 9.95 11.12
CA THR A 151 -13.09 10.22 12.56
C THR A 151 -14.42 9.95 13.26
N ALA A 152 -15.57 10.16 12.61
CA ALA A 152 -16.88 9.80 13.17
C ALA A 152 -17.03 8.27 13.32
N ALA A 153 -16.47 7.48 12.40
CA ALA A 153 -16.41 6.02 12.53
C ALA A 153 -15.49 5.56 13.67
N THR A 154 -14.41 6.31 13.93
CA THR A 154 -13.45 6.01 15.00
C THR A 154 -13.86 6.59 16.37
N GLY A 155 -14.70 7.63 16.39
CA GLY A 155 -15.03 8.45 17.56
C GLY A 155 -16.35 8.11 18.27
N ARG A 156 -17.10 7.11 17.79
CA ARG A 156 -18.34 6.61 18.45
C ARG A 156 -18.28 5.12 18.77
N GLY A 157 -17.13 4.65 19.25
CA GLY A 157 -17.02 3.39 19.98
C GLY A 157 -17.18 3.63 21.47
N GLY A 158 -18.42 3.76 21.95
CA GLY A 158 -18.71 3.73 23.37
C GLY A 158 -18.11 2.49 24.03
N GLY A 159 -17.67 2.64 25.27
CA GLY A 159 -17.01 1.60 26.04
C GLY A 159 -17.73 0.26 25.95
N GLN A 160 -17.06 -0.73 25.35
CA GLN A 160 -17.38 -2.12 25.55
C GLN A 160 -16.10 -2.93 25.34
N ASN A 161 -15.68 -3.57 26.42
CA ASN A 161 -14.68 -4.62 26.45
C ASN A 161 -14.82 -5.56 25.24
N ARG A 162 -13.75 -5.76 24.46
CA ARG A 162 -13.21 -7.07 24.06
C ARG A 162 -12.11 -6.93 22.99
N SER A 163 -10.95 -7.48 23.33
CA SER A 163 -10.08 -8.26 22.45
C SER A 163 -9.47 -7.56 21.22
N GLY A 164 -8.24 -7.08 21.39
CA GLY A 164 -7.10 -7.35 20.50
C GLY A 164 -7.38 -7.41 19.00
N SER A 165 -7.79 -6.29 18.41
CA SER A 165 -7.66 -6.09 16.97
C SER A 165 -6.39 -5.29 16.72
N ARG A 166 -5.47 -5.91 15.98
CA ARG A 166 -4.43 -5.22 15.22
C ARG A 166 -5.02 -3.92 14.69
N GLY A 167 -4.46 -2.79 15.12
CA GLY A 167 -4.65 -1.51 14.45
C GLY A 167 -4.00 -1.63 13.08
N ALA A 168 -4.66 -2.35 12.17
CA ALA A 168 -4.50 -2.15 10.76
C ALA A 168 -4.88 -0.69 10.54
N GLY A 169 -3.87 0.18 10.39
CA GLY A 169 -4.06 1.36 9.57
C GLY A 169 -4.76 0.86 8.33
N GLN A 170 -5.99 1.31 8.11
CA GLN A 170 -6.78 0.88 6.97
C GLN A 170 -5.93 1.18 5.74
N VAL A 171 -5.38 0.13 5.14
CA VAL A 171 -4.91 0.16 3.78
C VAL A 171 -6.19 0.39 2.98
N PHE A 172 -6.52 1.66 2.74
CA PHE A 172 -7.58 2.06 1.80
C PHE A 172 -7.09 1.72 0.40
N ASN A 173 -7.11 0.44 0.07
CA ASN A 173 -7.06 -0.03 -1.30
C ASN A 173 -8.51 -0.26 -1.73
N SER A 174 -9.19 0.82 -2.11
CA SER A 174 -10.47 0.74 -2.80
C SER A 174 -10.54 1.81 -3.89
N TYR A 175 -9.69 1.65 -4.91
CA TYR A 175 -10.07 2.09 -6.26
C TYR A 175 -11.12 1.09 -6.77
N GLN A 176 -12.35 1.24 -6.30
CA GLN A 176 -13.52 0.65 -6.93
C GLN A 176 -14.19 1.77 -7.70
N GLY A 177 -14.00 1.75 -9.02
CA GLY A 177 -14.57 2.72 -9.94
C GLY A 177 -16.10 2.76 -9.80
N ALA A 178 -16.62 3.98 -9.79
CA ALA A 178 -18.02 4.26 -10.07
C ALA A 178 -18.05 5.46 -11.01
N TYR A 179 -18.36 5.13 -12.27
CA TYR A 179 -18.90 5.91 -13.39
C TYR A 179 -18.74 7.43 -13.38
#